data_AF-A0A3D0HFE9-F1
#
_entry.id   AF-A0A3D0HFE9-F1
#
_cell.length_a   1.000
_cell.length_b   1.000
_cell.length_c   1.000
_cell.angle_alpha   90.00
_cell.angle_beta   90.00
_cell.angle_gamma   90.00
#
_symmetry.space_group_name_H-M   'P 1'
#
loop_
_entity.id
_entity.type
_entity.pdbx_description
1 polymer ?
#
loop_
_entity_poly.entity_id
_entity_poly.type
_entity_poly.pdbx_seq_one_letter_code
_entity_poly.pdbx_strand_id
1 'polypeptide(L)'
;MPQILFIQSVPPTTNTRDEQGTITRKMARKLKEAVRGRGAHVVDRDLATRPPCLVDAFWKDAASRVADERTDDQKSRLRESDELVDEVMLSDVIVVSCPEYGYGTPAPLAAWLDNLVRPGCTYTVNERNPEVVYGLLHNKKVVVLMSGEDDKAQETAEAIRRRFSKLGVRNFDLVKMRLAPQDDPDIRQRKWDQTQTHILSVARGIQSRWNQAA
;
A
#
# COMPACT_ATOMS: atom_id res chain seq x y z
N MET A 1 8.24 -16.06 -10.07
CA MET A 1 9.18 -15.00 -9.64
C MET A 1 8.42 -14.11 -8.67
N PRO A 2 8.93 -13.83 -7.46
CA PRO A 2 8.20 -13.04 -6.49
C PRO A 2 7.96 -11.61 -6.99
N GLN A 3 6.85 -11.00 -6.61
CA GLN A 3 6.48 -9.65 -7.01
C GLN A 3 6.30 -8.72 -5.80
N ILE A 4 6.85 -7.51 -5.92
CA ILE A 4 6.63 -6.40 -4.99
C ILE A 4 5.87 -5.28 -5.70
N LEU A 5 4.73 -4.87 -5.14
CA LEU A 5 3.97 -3.71 -5.59
C LEU A 5 4.31 -2.50 -4.72
N PHE A 6 4.82 -1.44 -5.34
CA PHE A 6 5.07 -0.15 -4.70
C PHE A 6 3.92 0.82 -5.01
N ILE A 7 3.20 1.23 -3.96
CA ILE A 7 2.15 2.24 -4.00
C ILE A 7 2.73 3.57 -3.52
N GLN A 8 2.77 4.57 -4.40
CA GLN A 8 3.21 5.93 -4.09
C GLN A 8 2.00 6.86 -3.98
N SER A 9 1.71 7.41 -2.80
CA SER A 9 0.63 8.42 -2.62
C SER A 9 1.15 9.86 -2.47
N VAL A 10 2.47 10.05 -2.45
CA VAL A 10 3.12 11.37 -2.47
C VAL A 10 3.27 11.81 -3.93
N PRO A 11 3.04 13.08 -4.35
CA PRO A 11 3.40 13.55 -5.69
C PRO A 11 4.93 13.58 -5.92
N PRO A 12 5.41 13.42 -7.17
CA PRO A 12 6.83 13.63 -7.47
C PRO A 12 7.15 15.11 -7.21
N THR A 13 7.92 15.40 -6.17
CA THR A 13 8.17 16.79 -5.77
C THR A 13 9.08 17.49 -6.78
N THR A 14 8.59 18.60 -7.36
CA THR A 14 9.43 19.69 -7.89
C THR A 14 9.54 20.84 -6.88
N ASN A 15 8.78 20.78 -5.78
CA ASN A 15 8.67 21.83 -4.77
C ASN A 15 9.44 21.43 -3.50
N THR A 16 10.41 22.25 -3.11
CA THR A 16 11.28 22.04 -1.94
C THR A 16 10.56 22.22 -0.61
N ARG A 17 9.31 22.68 -0.60
CA ARG A 17 8.53 22.92 0.62
C ARG A 17 7.84 21.68 1.19
N ASP A 18 7.68 20.61 0.40
CA ASP A 18 7.07 19.36 0.87
C ASP A 18 8.15 18.39 1.37
N GLU A 19 8.61 18.65 2.59
CA GLU A 19 9.68 17.87 3.19
C GLU A 19 9.24 16.44 3.56
N GLN A 20 8.03 16.29 4.12
CA GLN A 20 7.47 14.99 4.47
C GLN A 20 7.30 14.11 3.23
N GLY A 21 6.70 14.63 2.16
CA GLY A 21 6.57 13.87 0.92
C GLY A 21 7.93 13.49 0.33
N THR A 22 8.87 14.42 0.31
CA THR A 22 10.23 14.18 -0.20
C THR A 22 10.94 13.05 0.55
N ILE A 23 10.86 13.04 1.89
CA ILE A 23 11.46 11.99 2.73
C ILE A 23 10.76 10.65 2.52
N THR A 24 9.43 10.62 2.50
CA THR A 24 8.66 9.39 2.25
C THR A 24 9.02 8.77 0.89
N ARG A 25 9.14 9.56 -0.18
CA ARG A 25 9.62 9.08 -1.49
C ARG A 25 11.06 8.60 -1.45
N LYS A 26 11.93 9.28 -0.69
CA LYS A 26 13.33 8.86 -0.49
C LYS A 26 13.39 7.49 0.19
N MET A 27 12.55 7.24 1.20
CA MET A 27 12.43 5.93 1.86
C MET A 27 11.99 4.85 0.87
N ALA A 28 10.96 5.11 0.07
CA ALA A 28 10.46 4.16 -0.93
C ALA A 28 11.51 3.84 -2.00
N ARG A 29 12.23 4.85 -2.50
CA ARG A 29 13.35 4.67 -3.43
C ARG A 29 14.44 3.79 -2.83
N LYS A 30 14.84 4.05 -1.59
CA LYS A 30 15.87 3.27 -0.89
C LYS A 30 15.46 1.80 -0.73
N LEU A 31 14.22 1.54 -0.33
CA LEU A 31 13.72 0.16 -0.21
C LEU A 31 13.71 -0.52 -1.58
N LYS A 32 13.22 0.18 -2.62
CA LYS A 32 13.19 -0.31 -3.99
C LYS A 32 14.57 -0.69 -4.51
N GLU A 33 15.58 0.17 -4.30
CA GLU A 33 16.97 -0.12 -4.64
C GLU A 33 17.51 -1.33 -3.89
N ALA A 34 17.18 -1.48 -2.60
CA ALA A 34 17.65 -2.59 -1.78
C ALA A 34 17.08 -3.96 -2.20
N VAL A 35 15.87 -4.00 -2.78
CA VAL A 35 15.21 -5.22 -3.25
C VAL A 35 15.40 -5.47 -4.76
N ARG A 36 15.75 -4.44 -5.53
CA ARG A 36 16.09 -4.58 -6.96
C ARG A 36 17.31 -5.48 -7.13
N GLY A 37 17.30 -6.28 -8.20
CA GLY A 37 18.38 -7.20 -8.53
C GLY A 37 18.41 -8.50 -7.72
N ARG A 38 17.45 -8.71 -6.81
CA ARG A 38 17.38 -9.94 -5.99
C ARG A 38 16.36 -10.98 -6.50
N GLY A 39 16.10 -10.98 -7.80
CA GLY A 39 15.15 -11.90 -8.43
C GLY A 39 13.67 -11.56 -8.17
N ALA A 40 13.37 -10.30 -7.84
CA ALA A 40 12.01 -9.82 -7.62
C ALA A 40 11.51 -8.96 -8.78
N HIS A 41 10.28 -9.19 -9.22
CA HIS A 41 9.56 -8.26 -10.10
C HIS A 41 9.09 -7.06 -9.27
N VAL A 42 9.32 -5.84 -9.76
CA VAL A 42 8.88 -4.61 -9.10
C VAL A 42 7.83 -3.94 -9.96
N VAL A 43 6.63 -3.78 -9.42
CA VAL A 43 5.52 -3.05 -10.03
C VAL A 43 5.34 -1.71 -9.32
N ASP A 44 5.16 -0.64 -10.08
CA ASP A 44 5.03 0.72 -9.57
C ASP A 44 3.65 1.30 -9.88
N ARG A 45 2.93 1.70 -8.83
CA ARG A 45 1.64 2.40 -8.92
C ARG A 45 1.73 3.74 -8.21
N ASP A 46 1.70 4.81 -9.00
CA ASP A 46 1.78 6.18 -8.49
C ASP A 46 0.39 6.83 -8.47
N LEU A 47 -0.22 6.81 -7.29
CA LEU A 47 -1.58 7.32 -7.04
C LEU A 47 -1.63 8.85 -7.02
N ALA A 48 -0.51 9.53 -6.82
CA ALA A 48 -0.47 10.99 -6.82
C ALA A 48 -0.46 11.57 -8.24
N THR A 49 0.08 10.83 -9.20
CA THR A 49 0.07 11.21 -10.63
C THR A 49 -1.12 10.62 -11.39
N ARG A 50 -1.55 9.41 -11.02
CA ARG A 50 -2.69 8.71 -11.61
C ARG A 50 -3.61 8.21 -10.49
N PRO A 51 -4.42 9.11 -9.88
CA PRO A 51 -5.33 8.72 -8.83
C PRO A 51 -6.41 7.78 -9.40
N PRO A 52 -6.79 6.71 -8.68
CA PRO A 52 -7.87 5.83 -9.11
C PRO A 52 -9.21 6.53 -9.15
N CYS A 53 -10.14 6.02 -9.97
CA CYS A 53 -11.51 6.49 -9.95
C CYS A 53 -12.16 6.20 -8.59
N LEU A 54 -13.03 7.11 -8.13
CA LEU A 54 -13.84 6.89 -6.95
C LEU A 54 -14.87 5.76 -7.19
N VAL A 55 -15.14 5.00 -6.13
CA VAL A 55 -16.21 4.00 -6.13
C VAL A 55 -17.56 4.70 -6.02
N ASP A 56 -18.39 4.56 -7.04
CA ASP A 56 -19.74 5.14 -7.10
C ASP A 56 -20.83 4.06 -7.10
N ALA A 57 -22.09 4.48 -7.24
CA ALA A 57 -23.23 3.57 -7.25
C ALA A 57 -23.17 2.55 -8.41
N PHE A 58 -22.68 2.95 -9.58
CA PHE A 58 -22.57 2.07 -10.75
C PHE A 58 -21.46 1.03 -10.55
N TRP A 59 -20.33 1.43 -9.99
CA TRP A 59 -19.27 0.51 -9.59
C TRP A 59 -19.80 -0.49 -8.57
N LYS A 60 -20.57 -0.03 -7.58
CA LYS A 60 -21.13 -0.88 -6.53
C LYS A 60 -22.11 -1.92 -7.10
N ASP A 61 -23.01 -1.51 -8.00
CA ASP A 61 -23.92 -2.44 -8.70
C ASP A 61 -23.14 -3.46 -9.54
N ALA A 62 -22.11 -3.02 -10.27
CA ALA A 62 -21.29 -3.92 -11.07
C ALA A 62 -20.51 -4.92 -10.18
N ALA A 63 -19.96 -4.45 -9.06
CA ALA A 63 -19.14 -5.24 -8.14
C ALA A 63 -19.93 -6.29 -7.34
N SER A 64 -21.23 -6.06 -7.10
CA SER A 64 -22.08 -7.00 -6.35
C SER A 64 -22.58 -8.18 -7.19
N ARG A 65 -22.45 -8.11 -8.52
CA ARG A 65 -22.87 -9.19 -9.43
C ARG A 65 -21.80 -10.28 -9.56
N VAL A 66 -22.27 -11.50 -9.76
CA VAL A 66 -21.43 -12.64 -10.14
C VAL A 66 -20.73 -12.31 -11.46
N ALA A 67 -19.46 -12.67 -11.59
CA ALA A 67 -18.61 -12.24 -12.71
C ALA A 67 -19.22 -12.57 -14.09
N ASP A 68 -19.79 -13.76 -14.22
CA ASP A 68 -20.37 -14.26 -15.49
C ASP A 68 -21.72 -13.60 -15.85
N GLU A 69 -22.37 -12.94 -14.91
CA GLU A 69 -23.66 -12.26 -15.10
C GLU A 69 -23.51 -10.76 -15.44
N ARG A 70 -22.27 -10.24 -15.48
CA ARG A 70 -22.02 -8.82 -15.73
C ARG A 70 -22.22 -8.47 -17.20
N THR A 71 -22.92 -7.36 -17.44
CA THR A 71 -23.00 -6.74 -18.77
C THR A 71 -21.64 -6.18 -19.21
N ASP A 72 -21.47 -5.90 -20.50
CA ASP A 72 -20.22 -5.33 -21.00
C ASP A 72 -19.93 -3.94 -20.41
N ASP A 73 -20.98 -3.14 -20.14
CA ASP A 73 -20.84 -1.86 -19.45
C ASP A 73 -20.37 -2.04 -18.01
N GLN A 74 -20.87 -3.06 -17.29
CA GLN A 74 -20.43 -3.37 -15.94
C GLN A 74 -18.98 -3.86 -15.91
N LYS A 75 -18.59 -4.72 -16.85
CA LYS A 75 -17.18 -5.12 -17.03
C LYS A 75 -16.31 -3.91 -17.32
N SER A 76 -16.77 -3.01 -18.19
CA SER A 76 -16.07 -1.77 -18.52
C SER A 76 -15.89 -0.87 -17.30
N ARG A 77 -16.94 -0.73 -16.46
CA ARG A 77 -16.90 0.06 -15.23
C ARG A 77 -15.89 -0.46 -14.22
N LEU A 78 -15.69 -1.79 -14.18
CA LEU A 78 -14.83 -2.46 -13.21
C LEU A 78 -13.39 -2.66 -13.67
N ARG A 79 -13.09 -2.40 -14.95
CA ARG A 79 -11.78 -2.61 -15.56
C ARG A 79 -10.61 -2.09 -14.72
N GLU A 80 -10.69 -0.84 -14.26
CA GLU A 80 -9.65 -0.26 -13.40
C GLU A 80 -9.53 -1.00 -12.06
N SER A 81 -10.66 -1.33 -11.43
CA SER A 81 -10.66 -2.10 -10.17
C SER A 81 -10.07 -3.50 -10.36
N ASP A 82 -10.38 -4.17 -11.47
CA ASP A 82 -9.82 -5.47 -11.81
C ASP A 82 -8.30 -5.38 -11.97
N GLU A 83 -7.79 -4.38 -12.69
CA GLU A 83 -6.33 -4.13 -12.80
C GLU A 83 -5.67 -3.90 -11.43
N LEU A 84 -6.29 -3.08 -10.56
CA LEU A 84 -5.75 -2.79 -9.22
C LEU A 84 -5.76 -4.03 -8.31
N VAL A 85 -6.82 -4.85 -8.39
CA VAL A 85 -6.93 -6.11 -7.66
C VAL A 85 -5.87 -7.09 -8.15
N ASP A 86 -5.70 -7.25 -9.46
CA ASP A 86 -4.74 -8.19 -10.05
C ASP A 86 -3.31 -7.85 -9.61
N GLU A 87 -2.95 -6.57 -9.59
CA GLU A 87 -1.64 -6.14 -9.07
C GLU A 87 -1.42 -6.55 -7.61
N VAL A 88 -2.44 -6.42 -6.77
CA VAL A 88 -2.39 -6.84 -5.37
C VAL A 88 -2.32 -8.37 -5.26
N MET A 89 -3.13 -9.09 -6.04
CA MET A 89 -3.22 -10.54 -6.02
C MET A 89 -1.92 -11.21 -6.51
N LEU A 90 -1.27 -10.66 -7.53
CA LEU A 90 0.01 -11.13 -8.05
C LEU A 90 1.20 -10.81 -7.12
N SER A 91 1.04 -9.86 -6.19
CA SER A 91 2.14 -9.41 -5.32
C SER A 91 2.24 -10.19 -4.02
N ASP A 92 3.47 -10.57 -3.65
CA ASP A 92 3.78 -11.17 -2.34
C ASP A 92 3.95 -10.10 -1.26
N VAL A 93 4.47 -8.94 -1.67
CA VAL A 93 4.74 -7.79 -0.81
C VAL A 93 4.13 -6.53 -1.40
N ILE A 94 3.43 -5.77 -0.57
CA ILE A 94 2.84 -4.50 -0.92
C ILE A 94 3.52 -3.42 -0.08
N VAL A 95 4.22 -2.50 -0.73
CA VAL A 95 4.87 -1.36 -0.09
C VAL A 95 4.01 -0.13 -0.29
N VAL A 96 3.44 0.42 0.78
CA VAL A 96 2.65 1.66 0.75
C VAL A 96 3.51 2.79 1.28
N SER A 97 3.88 3.75 0.42
CA SER A 97 4.56 4.96 0.85
C SER A 97 3.59 6.12 0.91
N CYS A 98 3.34 6.60 2.12
CA CYS A 98 2.35 7.63 2.41
C CYS A 98 2.94 8.60 3.44
N PRO A 99 2.98 9.91 3.17
CA PRO A 99 3.37 10.87 4.18
C PRO A 99 2.20 11.04 5.15
N GLU A 100 2.44 11.72 6.26
CA GLU A 100 1.35 12.24 7.06
C GLU A 100 0.68 13.41 6.31
N TYR A 101 -0.55 13.21 5.81
CA TYR A 101 -1.38 14.32 5.32
C TYR A 101 -2.76 14.27 5.96
N GLY A 102 -3.21 15.41 6.48
CA GLY A 102 -4.63 15.64 6.77
C GLY A 102 -5.26 14.73 7.84
N TYR A 103 -4.48 14.25 8.82
CA TYR A 103 -4.99 13.43 9.93
C TYR A 103 -5.65 12.11 9.49
N GLY A 104 -5.23 11.54 8.35
CA GLY A 104 -5.82 10.29 7.88
C GLY A 104 -5.20 9.76 6.58
N THR A 105 -5.85 8.75 6.00
CA THR A 105 -5.44 8.18 4.71
C THR A 105 -5.69 9.19 3.59
N PRO A 106 -4.68 9.57 2.78
CA PRO A 106 -4.87 10.49 1.66
C PRO A 106 -5.94 10.00 0.69
N ALA A 107 -6.72 10.91 0.11
CA ALA A 107 -7.86 10.57 -0.74
C ALA A 107 -7.52 9.61 -1.91
N PRO A 108 -6.41 9.78 -2.66
CA PRO A 108 -6.04 8.80 -3.70
C PRO A 108 -5.74 7.41 -3.15
N LEU A 109 -5.13 7.32 -1.96
CA LEU A 109 -4.86 6.04 -1.29
C LEU A 109 -6.15 5.41 -0.76
N ALA A 110 -7.09 6.21 -0.26
CA ALA A 110 -8.41 5.73 0.13
C ALA A 110 -9.20 5.19 -1.08
N ALA A 111 -9.22 5.93 -2.19
CA ALA A 111 -9.85 5.48 -3.44
C ALA A 111 -9.22 4.19 -3.98
N TRP A 112 -7.89 4.06 -3.91
CA TRP A 112 -7.20 2.81 -4.23
C TRP A 112 -7.65 1.67 -3.33
N LEU A 113 -7.64 1.86 -2.00
CA LEU A 113 -8.07 0.85 -1.04
C LEU A 113 -9.54 0.44 -1.23
N ASP A 114 -10.43 1.38 -1.56
CA ASP A 114 -11.85 1.10 -1.79
C ASP A 114 -12.04 0.24 -3.05
N ASN A 115 -11.29 0.51 -4.13
CA ASN A 115 -11.30 -0.32 -5.35
C ASN A 115 -10.80 -1.75 -5.11
N LEU A 116 -10.05 -2.01 -4.05
CA LEU A 116 -9.59 -3.36 -3.70
C LEU A 116 -10.64 -4.18 -2.96
N VAL A 117 -11.70 -3.58 -2.41
CA VAL A 117 -12.71 -4.29 -1.62
C VAL A 117 -13.69 -4.98 -2.56
N ARG A 118 -13.35 -6.20 -3.00
CA ARG A 118 -14.03 -6.90 -4.09
C ARG A 118 -14.46 -8.31 -3.68
N PRO A 119 -15.77 -8.60 -3.63
CA PRO A 119 -16.27 -9.93 -3.27
C PRO A 119 -15.84 -10.96 -4.30
N GLY A 120 -15.40 -12.12 -3.85
CA GLY A 120 -14.87 -13.19 -4.70
C GLY A 120 -13.44 -12.96 -5.20
N CYS A 121 -12.87 -11.76 -5.01
CA CYS A 121 -11.51 -11.44 -5.44
C CYS A 121 -10.55 -11.27 -4.26
N THR A 122 -10.86 -10.35 -3.33
CA THR A 122 -9.98 -10.03 -2.19
C THR A 122 -10.60 -10.40 -0.83
N TYR A 123 -11.90 -10.66 -0.81
CA TYR A 123 -12.60 -11.29 0.31
C TYR A 123 -13.72 -12.19 -0.19
N THR A 124 -14.15 -13.11 0.67
CA THR A 124 -15.37 -13.91 0.48
C THR A 124 -16.24 -13.84 1.74
N VAL A 125 -17.50 -14.25 1.63
CA VAL A 125 -18.45 -14.31 2.75
C VAL A 125 -18.80 -15.77 3.05
N ASN A 126 -19.12 -16.07 4.31
CA ASN A 126 -19.59 -17.40 4.67
C ASN A 126 -20.99 -17.64 4.09
N GLU A 127 -21.18 -18.76 3.39
CA GLU A 127 -22.47 -19.12 2.78
C GLU A 127 -23.63 -19.23 3.79
N ARG A 128 -23.33 -19.67 5.03
CA ARG A 128 -24.32 -19.83 6.10
C ARG A 128 -24.54 -18.56 6.91
N ASN A 129 -23.57 -17.66 6.93
CA ASN A 129 -23.68 -16.35 7.59
C ASN A 129 -22.93 -15.27 6.79
N PRO A 130 -23.62 -14.53 5.92
CA PRO A 130 -23.02 -13.47 5.10
C PRO A 130 -22.36 -12.33 5.90
N GLU A 131 -22.64 -12.19 7.20
CA GLU A 131 -21.97 -11.22 8.07
C GLU A 131 -20.51 -11.62 8.38
N VAL A 132 -20.17 -12.90 8.21
CA VAL A 132 -18.81 -13.41 8.40
C VAL A 132 -18.03 -13.26 7.10
N VAL A 133 -17.06 -12.34 7.12
CA VAL A 133 -16.18 -12.04 5.99
C VAL A 133 -14.80 -12.68 6.20
N TYR A 134 -14.32 -13.41 5.19
CA TYR A 134 -12.96 -13.96 5.13
C TYR A 134 -12.12 -13.21 4.09
N GLY A 135 -11.02 -12.62 4.54
CA GLY A 135 -10.06 -11.99 3.64
C GLY A 135 -9.18 -13.00 2.91
N LEU A 136 -8.90 -12.75 1.62
CA LEU A 136 -8.16 -13.65 0.74
C LEU A 136 -6.67 -13.29 0.59
N LEU A 137 -6.21 -12.21 1.23
CA LEU A 137 -4.82 -11.72 1.13
C LEU A 137 -3.88 -12.28 2.22
N HIS A 138 -4.19 -13.45 2.78
CA HIS A 138 -3.54 -14.01 3.97
C HIS A 138 -2.04 -14.32 3.81
N ASN A 139 -1.59 -14.59 2.57
CA ASN A 139 -0.20 -14.90 2.26
C ASN A 139 0.66 -13.66 1.93
N LYS A 140 0.11 -12.44 2.04
CA LYS A 140 0.80 -11.21 1.68
C LYS A 140 1.49 -10.54 2.87
N LYS A 141 2.53 -9.76 2.59
CA LYS A 141 3.16 -8.84 3.55
C LYS A 141 2.88 -7.40 3.13
N VAL A 142 2.52 -6.55 4.07
CA VAL A 142 2.37 -5.10 3.84
C VAL A 142 3.47 -4.34 4.57
N VAL A 143 4.18 -3.47 3.87
CA VAL A 143 5.18 -2.57 4.43
C VAL A 143 4.68 -1.16 4.27
N VAL A 144 4.53 -0.43 5.37
CA VAL A 144 4.12 0.97 5.34
C VAL A 144 5.34 1.85 5.59
N LEU A 145 5.63 2.76 4.66
CA LEU A 145 6.71 3.74 4.74
C LEU A 145 6.12 5.12 4.95
N MET A 146 6.47 5.78 6.06
CA MET A 146 5.91 7.09 6.40
C MET A 146 6.96 8.04 6.97
N SER A 147 6.77 9.32 6.72
CA SER A 147 7.42 10.38 7.49
C SER A 147 6.39 11.41 7.94
N GLY A 148 6.57 11.94 9.13
CA GLY A 148 5.63 12.88 9.76
C GLY A 148 5.93 13.07 11.23
N GLU A 149 5.01 13.73 11.92
CA GLU A 149 4.90 13.77 13.37
C GLU A 149 4.44 12.40 13.91
N ASP A 150 4.83 12.08 15.14
CA ASP A 150 4.83 10.69 15.63
C ASP A 150 3.43 10.06 15.69
N ASP A 151 2.48 10.76 16.32
CA ASP A 151 1.14 10.24 16.63
C ASP A 151 0.26 10.12 15.38
N LYS A 152 0.34 11.09 14.48
CA LYS A 152 -0.53 11.17 13.29
C LYS A 152 -0.11 10.19 12.19
N ALA A 153 1.21 10.05 11.99
CA ALA A 153 1.74 9.01 11.12
C ALA A 153 1.36 7.61 11.64
N GLN A 154 1.34 7.41 12.96
CA GLN A 154 0.91 6.17 13.58
C GLN A 154 -0.58 5.88 13.29
N GLU A 155 -1.47 6.86 13.50
CA GLU A 155 -2.90 6.71 13.22
C GLU A 155 -3.18 6.33 11.76
N THR A 156 -2.49 6.98 10.82
CA THR A 156 -2.61 6.69 9.39
C THR A 156 -2.12 5.27 9.05
N ALA A 157 -0.97 4.86 9.60
CA ALA A 157 -0.44 3.51 9.43
C ALA A 157 -1.41 2.45 9.99
N GLU A 158 -2.04 2.72 11.13
CA GLU A 158 -3.04 1.85 11.73
C GLU A 158 -4.32 1.76 10.90
N ALA A 159 -4.76 2.85 10.29
CA ALA A 159 -5.88 2.84 9.35
C ALA A 159 -5.61 1.96 8.13
N ILE A 160 -4.42 2.06 7.53
CA ILE A 160 -3.97 1.20 6.43
C ILE A 160 -3.90 -0.26 6.89
N ARG A 161 -3.26 -0.52 8.03
CA ARG A 161 -3.15 -1.87 8.61
C ARG A 161 -4.53 -2.48 8.86
N ARG A 162 -5.48 -1.72 9.41
CA ARG A 162 -6.84 -2.18 9.68
C ARG A 162 -7.56 -2.61 8.41
N ARG A 163 -7.46 -1.83 7.32
CA ARG A 163 -8.05 -2.17 6.02
C ARG A 163 -7.48 -3.48 5.47
N PHE A 164 -6.16 -3.62 5.42
CA PHE A 164 -5.51 -4.87 4.98
C PHE A 164 -5.78 -6.07 5.90
N SER A 165 -5.90 -5.85 7.20
CA SER A 165 -6.23 -6.91 8.16
C SER A 165 -7.63 -7.48 7.93
N LYS A 166 -8.60 -6.64 7.54
CA LYS A 166 -9.94 -7.08 7.13
C LYS A 166 -9.90 -7.92 5.85
N LEU A 167 -8.95 -7.62 4.95
CA LEU A 167 -8.69 -8.42 3.75
C LEU A 167 -7.77 -9.63 4.00
N GLY A 168 -7.43 -9.92 5.26
CA GLY A 168 -6.77 -11.17 5.66
C GLY A 168 -5.26 -11.06 5.88
N VAL A 169 -4.62 -9.93 5.54
CA VAL A 169 -3.18 -9.74 5.78
C VAL A 169 -2.88 -9.73 7.28
N ARG A 170 -1.84 -10.45 7.69
CA ARG A 170 -1.38 -10.49 9.10
C ARG A 170 0.06 -10.03 9.30
N ASN A 171 0.87 -10.00 8.24
CA ASN A 171 2.29 -9.63 8.30
C ASN A 171 2.47 -8.17 7.89
N PHE A 172 2.86 -7.32 8.86
CA PHE A 172 3.00 -5.89 8.68
C PHE A 172 4.34 -5.40 9.20
N ASP A 173 5.03 -4.57 8.42
CA ASP A 173 6.13 -3.73 8.92
C ASP A 173 5.74 -2.25 8.77
N LEU A 174 6.11 -1.44 9.76
CA LEU A 174 6.04 0.01 9.70
C LEU A 174 7.45 0.57 9.79
N VAL A 175 7.87 1.31 8.77
CA VAL A 175 9.08 2.13 8.82
C VAL A 175 8.66 3.58 8.84
N LYS A 176 8.97 4.26 9.94
CA LYS A 176 8.63 5.65 10.16
C LYS A 176 9.89 6.49 10.36
N MET A 177 9.94 7.66 9.73
CA MET A 177 10.90 8.71 10.06
C MET A 177 10.17 9.89 10.71
N ARG A 178 10.39 10.10 12.01
CA ARG A 178 9.79 11.22 12.75
C ARG A 178 10.46 12.54 12.39
N LEU A 179 9.68 13.52 12.01
CA LEU A 179 10.12 14.89 11.74
C LEU A 179 9.55 15.82 12.79
N ALA A 180 10.42 16.60 13.43
CA ALA A 180 10.04 17.61 14.40
C ALA A 180 10.48 19.01 13.92
N PRO A 181 9.70 20.08 14.16
CA PRO A 181 10.06 21.43 13.73
C PRO A 181 11.45 21.89 14.18
N GLN A 182 11.89 21.45 15.36
CA GLN A 182 13.18 21.77 15.97
C GLN A 182 14.36 20.92 15.50
N ASP A 183 14.15 19.96 14.61
CA ASP A 183 15.24 19.11 14.13
C ASP A 183 16.23 19.92 13.29
N ASP A 184 17.48 20.01 13.75
CA ASP A 184 18.60 20.54 12.98
C ASP A 184 19.09 19.52 11.92
N PRO A 185 19.95 19.93 10.96
CA PRO A 185 20.44 19.04 9.90
C PRO A 185 21.14 17.76 10.42
N ASP A 186 21.87 17.83 11.53
CA ASP A 186 22.61 16.68 12.07
C ASP A 186 21.66 15.68 12.75
N ILE A 187 20.62 16.17 13.44
CA ILE A 187 19.53 15.35 13.97
C ILE A 187 18.79 14.66 12.83
N ARG A 188 18.45 15.40 11.76
CA ARG A 188 17.76 14.85 10.58
C ARG A 188 18.60 13.76 9.90
N GLN A 189 19.90 13.99 9.77
CA GLN A 189 20.82 13.02 9.17
C GLN A 189 20.91 11.74 10.03
N ARG A 190 21.07 11.87 11.36
CA ARG A 190 21.05 10.70 12.27
C ARG A 190 19.74 9.91 12.19
N LYS A 191 18.60 10.60 12.17
CA LYS A 191 17.28 9.97 11.99
C LYS A 191 17.16 9.26 10.65
N TRP A 192 17.70 9.86 9.58
CA TRP A 192 17.75 9.24 8.26
C TRP A 192 18.62 7.96 8.27
N ASP A 193 19.79 7.98 8.91
CA ASP A 193 20.68 6.82 8.97
C ASP A 193 20.07 5.65 9.75
N GLN A 194 19.36 5.94 10.86
CA GLN A 194 18.56 4.96 11.60
C GLN A 194 17.43 4.39 10.73
N THR A 195 16.68 5.26 10.05
CA THR A 195 15.60 4.87 9.13
C THR A 195 16.13 3.99 8.01
N GLN A 196 17.27 4.35 7.42
CA GLN A 196 17.93 3.58 6.36
C GLN A 196 18.31 2.18 6.85
N THR A 197 18.82 2.07 8.08
CA THR A 197 19.15 0.77 8.69
C THR A 197 17.90 -0.10 8.84
N HIS A 198 16.78 0.48 9.27
CA HIS A 198 15.50 -0.23 9.35
C HIS A 198 14.98 -0.66 7.96
N ILE A 199 15.05 0.22 6.95
CA ILE A 199 14.70 -0.11 5.55
C ILE A 199 15.50 -1.32 5.05
N LEU A 200 16.81 -1.34 5.30
CA LEU A 200 17.67 -2.46 4.90
C LEU A 200 17.33 -3.75 5.67
N SER A 201 16.89 -3.65 6.93
CA SER A 201 16.40 -4.79 7.69
C SER A 201 15.12 -5.38 7.08
N VAL A 202 14.15 -4.52 6.73
CA VAL A 202 12.92 -4.92 6.04
C VAL A 202 13.24 -5.58 4.69
N ALA A 203 14.17 -5.00 3.91
CA ALA A 203 14.60 -5.58 2.63
C ALA A 203 15.20 -6.99 2.78
N ARG A 204 16.00 -7.22 3.84
CA ARG A 204 16.52 -8.56 4.16
C ARG A 204 15.39 -9.51 4.56
N GLY A 205 14.43 -9.06 5.38
CA GLY A 205 13.28 -9.85 5.78
C GLY A 205 12.40 -10.28 4.59
N ILE A 206 12.20 -9.39 3.61
CA ILE A 206 11.52 -9.71 2.35
C ILE A 206 12.27 -10.81 1.60
N GLN A 207 13.60 -10.73 1.50
CA GLN A 207 14.40 -11.75 0.80
C GLN A 207 14.31 -13.11 1.49
N SER A 208 14.46 -13.15 2.82
CA SER A 208 14.42 -14.40 3.58
C SER A 208 13.10 -15.14 3.40
N ARG A 209 11.99 -14.41 3.25
CA ARG A 209 10.66 -14.98 2.97
C ARG A 209 10.65 -15.79 1.68
N TRP A 210 11.29 -15.30 0.62
CA TRP A 210 11.32 -16.00 -0.66
C TRP A 210 12.25 -17.20 -0.65
N ASN A 211 13.37 -17.10 0.07
CA ASN A 211 14.29 -18.22 0.24
C ASN A 211 13.68 -19.39 1.03
N GLN A 212 12.71 -19.13 1.91
CA GLN A 212 12.00 -20.17 2.68
C GLN A 212 10.82 -20.78 1.93
N ALA A 213 10.35 -20.14 0.85
CA ALA A 213 9.22 -20.59 0.06
C ALA A 213 9.63 -21.33 -1.23
N ALA A 214 10.93 -21.38 -1.53
CA ALA A 214 11.55 -22.10 -2.64
C ALA A 214 12.12 -23.45 -2.15
#